data_AF-A0A011NC59-F1
#
_entry.id   AF-A0A011NC59-F1
#
_cell.length_a   1.000
_cell.length_b   1.000
_cell.length_c   1.000
_cell.angle_alpha   90.00
_cell.angle_beta   90.00
_cell.angle_gamma   90.00
#
_symmetry.space_group_name_H-M   'P 1'
#
loop_
_entity.id
_entity.type
_entity.pdbx_description
1 polymer ?
#
loop_
_entity_poly.entity_id
_entity_poly.type
_entity_poly.pdbx_seq_one_letter_code
_entity_poly.pdbx_strand_id
1 'polypeptide(L)'
;MVELDLVEIGARIRQVRGSMTQKEFADRLGIGRTSVVRYESGERSPDAVFIARAHALLGVDPIWLLAGVGGGATPALTPEESALLDNFRHSPPAARKAIKATSDLLAQHGRPGDEAECG
;
A
#
# COMPACT_ATOMS: atom_id res chain seq x y z
N MET A 1 -14.33 13.90 -14.00
CA MET A 1 -12.93 13.68 -14.38
C MET A 1 -12.14 13.83 -13.09
N VAL A 2 -11.41 12.81 -12.64
CA VAL A 2 -10.61 12.93 -11.41
C VAL A 2 -9.42 13.81 -11.74
N GLU A 3 -9.39 15.01 -11.16
CA GLU A 3 -8.27 15.92 -11.30
C GLU A 3 -7.15 15.45 -10.38
N LEU A 4 -5.96 15.21 -10.92
CA LEU A 4 -4.81 14.78 -10.15
C LEU A 4 -4.14 16.01 -9.53
N ASP A 5 -4.10 16.07 -8.20
CA ASP A 5 -3.34 17.07 -7.48
C ASP A 5 -1.85 16.71 -7.48
N LEU A 6 -1.10 17.33 -8.39
CA LEU A 6 0.33 17.07 -8.56
C LEU A 6 1.17 17.53 -7.36
N VAL A 7 0.70 18.52 -6.60
CA VAL A 7 1.39 19.00 -5.40
C VAL A 7 1.31 17.93 -4.31
N GLU A 8 0.12 17.37 -4.09
CA GLU A 8 -0.08 16.28 -3.14
C GLU A 8 0.63 14.99 -3.56
N ILE A 9 0.61 14.64 -4.85
CA ILE A 9 1.39 13.51 -5.37
C ILE A 9 2.89 13.73 -5.10
N GLY A 10 3.39 14.94 -5.37
CA GLY A 10 4.78 15.31 -5.09
C GLY A 10 5.14 15.21 -3.61
N ALA A 11 4.21 15.58 -2.71
CA ALA A 11 4.38 15.42 -1.27
C ALA A 11 4.47 13.95 -0.86
N ARG A 12 3.62 13.07 -1.41
CA ARG A 12 3.69 11.62 -1.15
C ARG A 12 4.94 10.98 -1.72
N ILE A 13 5.42 11.42 -2.89
CA ILE A 13 6.72 10.98 -3.42
C ILE A 13 7.86 11.36 -2.47
N ARG A 14 7.83 12.58 -1.93
CA ARG A 14 8.81 13.03 -0.93
C ARG A 14 8.70 12.23 0.37
N GLN A 15 7.49 11.85 0.78
CA GLN A 15 7.28 10.94 1.92
C GLN A 15 7.89 9.56 1.67
N VAL A 16 7.66 8.97 0.50
CA VAL A 16 8.24 7.68 0.08
C VAL A 16 9.77 7.76 0.02
N ARG A 17 10.33 8.87 -0.46
CA ARG A 17 11.78 9.08 -0.49
C ARG A 17 12.39 9.09 0.93
N GLY A 18 11.65 9.61 1.91
CA GLY A 18 12.13 9.73 3.29
C GLY A 18 13.38 10.60 3.38
N SER A 19 14.41 10.10 4.07
CA SER A 19 15.68 10.81 4.29
C SER A 19 16.66 10.72 3.11
N MET A 20 16.41 9.89 2.10
CA MET A 20 17.28 9.77 0.94
C MET A 20 17.34 11.10 0.19
N THR A 21 18.48 11.46 -0.39
CA THR A 21 18.56 12.56 -1.36
C THR A 21 17.77 12.22 -2.62
N GLN A 22 17.37 13.24 -3.38
CA GLN A 22 16.68 13.02 -4.67
C GLN A 22 17.53 12.22 -5.66
N LYS A 23 18.87 12.29 -5.55
CA LYS A 23 19.79 11.50 -6.37
C LYS A 23 19.75 10.04 -5.95
N GLU A 24 19.94 9.73 -4.67
CA GLU A 24 19.90 8.34 -4.17
C GLU A 24 18.56 7.68 -4.45
N PHE A 25 17.46 8.43 -4.31
CA PHE A 25 16.12 7.94 -4.62
C PHE A 25 15.94 7.65 -6.11
N ALA A 26 16.43 8.55 -6.97
CA ALA A 26 16.42 8.34 -8.41
C ALA A 26 17.27 7.12 -8.82
N ASP A 27 18.47 6.99 -8.25
CA ASP A 27 19.39 5.88 -8.50
C ASP A 27 18.77 4.55 -8.06
N ARG A 28 18.13 4.51 -6.88
CA ARG A 28 17.40 3.33 -6.38
C ARG A 28 16.25 2.92 -7.30
N LEU A 29 15.57 3.89 -7.92
CA LEU A 29 14.50 3.65 -8.88
C LEU A 29 15.01 3.53 -10.33
N GLY A 30 16.31 3.66 -10.59
CA GLY A 30 16.90 3.63 -11.93
C GLY A 30 16.39 4.71 -12.89
N ILE A 31 15.98 5.87 -12.38
CA ILE A 31 15.45 7.01 -13.16
C ILE A 31 16.39 8.21 -13.07
N GLY A 32 16.15 9.25 -13.87
CA GLY A 32 16.91 10.49 -13.78
C GLY A 32 16.54 11.32 -12.55
N ARG A 33 17.54 11.91 -11.86
CA ARG A 33 17.34 12.86 -10.75
C ARG A 33 16.34 13.97 -11.08
N THR A 34 16.43 14.52 -12.29
CA THR A 34 15.54 15.60 -12.75
C THR A 34 14.07 15.17 -12.77
N SER A 35 13.78 13.90 -13.04
CA SER A 35 12.41 13.37 -12.97
C SER A 35 11.88 13.44 -11.54
N VAL A 36 12.66 12.97 -10.56
CA VAL A 36 12.29 13.07 -9.13
C VAL A 36 12.04 14.52 -8.71
N VAL A 37 12.91 15.45 -9.10
CA VAL A 37 12.75 16.88 -8.81
C VAL A 37 11.41 17.40 -9.32
N ARG A 38 11.09 17.12 -10.59
CA ARG A 38 9.86 17.59 -11.23
C ARG A 38 8.59 16.95 -10.68
N TYR A 39 8.68 15.70 -10.23
CA TYR A 39 7.56 15.04 -9.59
C TYR A 39 7.33 15.61 -8.18
N GLU A 40 8.39 15.78 -7.39
CA GLU A 40 8.29 16.30 -6.02
C GLU A 40 7.92 17.78 -5.92
N SER A 41 8.09 18.54 -7.00
CA SER A 41 7.65 19.94 -7.10
C SER A 41 6.22 20.09 -7.64
N GLY A 42 5.61 19.01 -8.12
CA GLY A 42 4.33 19.05 -8.83
C GLY A 42 4.40 19.65 -10.24
N GLU A 43 5.61 19.93 -10.77
CA GLU A 43 5.80 20.42 -12.14
C GLU A 43 5.38 19.37 -13.18
N ARG A 44 5.53 18.09 -12.85
CA ARG A 44 5.20 16.98 -13.75
C ARG A 44 4.54 15.83 -12.99
N SER A 45 3.56 15.19 -13.63
CA SER A 45 2.99 13.94 -13.13
C SER A 45 3.99 12.77 -13.23
N PRO A 46 4.09 11.89 -12.22
CA PRO A 46 4.85 10.66 -12.33
C PRO A 46 4.31 9.78 -13.47
N ASP A 47 5.22 9.17 -14.21
CA ASP A 47 4.83 8.27 -15.30
C ASP A 47 4.62 6.83 -14.80
N ALA A 48 4.05 5.99 -15.66
CA ALA A 48 3.79 4.59 -15.36
C ALA A 48 5.07 3.82 -14.99
N VAL A 49 6.23 4.20 -15.55
CA VAL A 49 7.52 3.54 -15.25
C VAL A 49 7.95 3.87 -13.82
N PHE A 50 7.85 5.13 -13.40
CA PHE A 50 8.08 5.54 -12.02
C PHE A 50 7.19 4.75 -11.05
N ILE A 51 5.89 4.73 -11.31
CA ILE A 51 4.89 4.10 -10.43
C ILE A 51 5.15 2.60 -10.30
N ALA A 52 5.38 1.91 -11.42
CA ALA A 52 5.67 0.48 -11.42
C ALA A 52 6.94 0.14 -10.62
N ARG A 53 7.98 0.96 -10.73
CA ARG A 53 9.23 0.77 -9.98
C ARG A 53 9.09 1.10 -8.50
N ALA A 54 8.36 2.16 -8.16
CA ALA A 54 8.06 2.48 -6.76
C ALA A 54 7.29 1.34 -6.09
N HIS A 55 6.30 0.76 -6.78
CA HIS A 55 5.61 -0.42 -6.29
C HIS A 55 6.55 -1.62 -6.13
N ALA A 56 7.28 -1.99 -7.19
CA ALA A 56 8.11 -3.20 -7.19
C ALA A 56 9.30 -3.15 -6.21
N LEU A 57 9.92 -1.97 -6.04
CA LEU A 57 11.16 -1.83 -5.26
C LEU A 57 10.95 -1.29 -3.85
N LEU A 58 9.84 -0.60 -3.60
CA LEU A 58 9.56 0.07 -2.33
C LEU A 58 8.22 -0.36 -1.70
N GLY A 59 7.43 -1.20 -2.38
CA GLY A 59 6.11 -1.63 -1.87
C GLY A 59 5.06 -0.50 -1.82
N VAL A 60 5.25 0.54 -2.62
CA VAL A 60 4.33 1.69 -2.63
C VAL A 60 3.05 1.32 -3.37
N ASP A 61 1.90 1.50 -2.71
CA ASP A 61 0.59 1.37 -3.35
C ASP A 61 0.40 2.49 -4.40
N PRO A 62 0.20 2.16 -5.69
CA PRO A 62 -0.03 3.14 -6.74
C PRO A 62 -1.26 4.04 -6.53
N ILE A 63 -2.33 3.49 -5.95
CA ILE A 63 -3.58 4.23 -5.70
C ILE A 63 -3.38 5.23 -4.58
N TRP A 64 -2.72 4.82 -3.50
CA TRP A 64 -2.37 5.76 -2.43
C TRP A 64 -1.44 6.87 -2.94
N LEU A 65 -0.43 6.50 -3.74
CA LEU A 65 0.51 7.46 -4.30
C LEU A 65 -0.21 8.52 -5.15
N LEU A 66 -1.13 8.11 -6.02
CA LEU A 66 -1.83 9.02 -6.95
C LEU A 66 -2.99 9.76 -6.30
N ALA A 67 -3.84 9.08 -5.54
CA ALA A 67 -5.12 9.61 -5.09
C ALA A 67 -5.20 9.85 -3.57
N GLY A 68 -4.20 9.41 -2.79
CA GLY A 68 -4.19 9.58 -1.33
C GLY A 68 -5.22 8.72 -0.60
N VAL A 69 -5.90 7.84 -1.33
CA VAL A 69 -6.88 6.88 -0.83
C VAL A 69 -6.32 5.47 -0.93
N GLY A 70 -6.72 4.60 -0.01
CA GLY A 70 -6.09 3.30 0.21
C GLY A 70 -5.08 3.34 1.36
N GLY A 71 -4.82 2.19 1.97
CA GLY A 71 -3.81 2.09 3.02
C GLY A 71 -2.45 2.46 2.43
N GLY A 72 -1.85 3.56 2.91
CA GLY A 72 -0.50 3.95 2.48
C GLY A 72 0.52 2.83 2.63
N ALA A 73 1.68 2.95 1.94
CA ALA A 73 2.77 1.97 1.89
C ALA A 73 2.34 0.60 2.40
N THR A 74 1.65 -0.17 1.55
CA THR A 74 0.89 -1.36 1.97
C THR A 74 1.77 -2.15 2.92
N PRO A 75 1.44 -2.23 4.23
CA PRO A 75 2.32 -2.86 5.17
C PRO A 75 2.57 -4.25 4.63
N ALA A 76 3.84 -4.59 4.43
CA ALA A 76 4.21 -5.94 4.06
C ALA A 76 3.51 -6.85 5.08
N LEU A 77 2.73 -7.81 4.59
CA LEU A 77 2.06 -8.79 5.45
C LEU A 77 3.10 -9.33 6.42
N THR A 78 2.74 -9.41 7.69
CA THR A 78 3.56 -10.11 8.67
C THR A 78 3.82 -11.54 8.17
N PRO A 79 4.91 -12.19 8.60
CA PRO A 79 5.16 -13.58 8.24
C PRO A 79 3.96 -14.50 8.53
N GLU A 80 3.23 -14.22 9.59
CA GLU A 80 2.01 -14.93 9.98
C GLU A 80 0.86 -14.71 8.97
N GLU A 81 0.55 -13.45 8.64
CA GLU A 81 -0.49 -13.14 7.64
C GLU A 81 -0.14 -13.69 6.25
N SER A 82 1.14 -13.65 5.88
CA SER A 82 1.65 -14.22 4.63
C SER A 82 1.45 -15.73 4.59
N ALA A 83 1.83 -16.43 5.66
CA ALA A 83 1.63 -17.88 5.78
C ALA A 83 0.15 -18.26 5.78
N LEU A 84 -0.71 -17.49 6.44
CA LEU A 84 -2.15 -17.73 6.44
C LEU A 84 -2.75 -17.62 5.02
N LEU A 85 -2.35 -16.59 4.26
CA LEU A 85 -2.77 -16.42 2.88
C LEU A 85 -2.24 -17.52 1.95
N ASP A 86 -1.00 -17.96 2.15
CA ASP A 86 -0.42 -19.06 1.37
C ASP A 86 -1.16 -20.38 1.63
N ASN A 87 -1.39 -20.72 2.90
CA ASN A 87 -2.18 -21.90 3.29
C ASN A 87 -3.60 -21.86 2.71
N PHE A 88 -4.25 -20.69 2.74
CA PHE A 88 -5.57 -20.52 2.11
C PHE A 88 -5.52 -20.77 0.61
N ARG A 89 -4.52 -20.22 -0.10
CA ARG A 89 -4.34 -20.40 -1.56
C ARG A 89 -4.03 -21.84 -1.94
N HIS A 90 -3.38 -22.63 -1.10
CA HIS A 90 -3.09 -24.04 -1.38
C HIS A 90 -4.16 -25.02 -0.85
N SER A 91 -5.14 -24.53 -0.09
CA SER A 91 -6.22 -25.36 0.45
C SER A 91 -7.26 -25.77 -0.62
N PRO A 92 -7.86 -26.98 -0.52
CA PRO A 92 -9.00 -27.39 -1.35
C PRO A 92 -10.21 -26.46 -1.20
N PRO A 93 -11.14 -26.41 -2.17
CA PRO A 93 -12.29 -25.49 -2.13
C PRO A 93 -13.14 -25.58 -0.86
N ALA A 94 -13.37 -26.79 -0.35
CA ALA A 94 -14.12 -27.01 0.89
C ALA A 94 -13.41 -26.40 2.12
N ALA A 95 -12.09 -26.55 2.21
CA ALA A 95 -11.29 -26.00 3.30
C ALA A 95 -11.22 -24.46 3.23
N ARG A 96 -11.07 -23.87 2.03
CA ARG A 96 -11.17 -22.41 1.86
C ARG A 96 -12.51 -21.87 2.32
N LYS A 97 -13.61 -22.57 1.99
CA LYS A 97 -14.97 -22.18 2.42
C LYS A 97 -15.10 -22.20 3.96
N ALA A 98 -14.56 -23.23 4.60
CA ALA A 98 -14.54 -23.34 6.06
C ALA A 98 -13.72 -22.20 6.70
N ILE A 99 -12.48 -21.97 6.24
CA ILE A 99 -11.62 -20.89 6.74
C ILE A 99 -12.32 -19.53 6.61
N LYS A 100 -12.92 -19.25 5.45
CA LYS A 100 -13.66 -18.00 5.24
C LYS A 100 -14.85 -17.87 6.21
N ALA A 101 -15.67 -18.91 6.33
CA ALA A 101 -16.84 -18.87 7.21
C ALA A 101 -16.44 -18.66 8.67
N THR A 102 -15.40 -19.34 9.15
CA THR A 102 -14.85 -19.15 10.50
C THR A 102 -14.32 -17.73 10.68
N SER A 103 -13.54 -17.22 9.72
CA SER A 103 -13.02 -15.84 9.76
C SER A 103 -14.15 -14.81 9.81
N ASP A 104 -15.20 -14.97 8.99
CA ASP A 104 -16.34 -14.06 8.95
C ASP A 104 -17.10 -14.08 10.30
N LEU A 105 -17.31 -15.26 10.88
CA LEU A 105 -17.97 -15.42 12.18
C LEU A 105 -17.16 -14.75 13.29
N LEU A 106 -15.86 -14.99 13.36
CA LEU A 106 -14.99 -14.41 14.40
C LEU A 106 -14.86 -12.89 14.26
N ALA A 107 -14.82 -12.36 13.03
CA ALA A 107 -14.78 -10.92 12.79
C ALA A 107 -16.05 -10.20 13.27
N GLN A 108 -17.20 -10.87 13.22
CA GLN A 108 -18.49 -10.30 13.66
C GLN A 108 -18.62 -10.23 15.20
N HIS A 109 -17.99 -11.16 15.92
CA HIS A 109 -18.08 -11.26 17.39
C HIS A 109 -16.92 -10.56 18.13
N GLY A 110 -16.00 -9.92 17.40
CA GLY A 110 -14.86 -9.20 17.96
C GLY A 110 -15.05 -7.68 18.09
N ARG A 111 -16.30 -7.16 18.08
CA ARG A 111 -16.53 -5.74 18.38
C ARG A 111 -16.39 -5.52 19.90
N PRO A 112 -15.47 -4.66 20.37
CA PRO A 112 -15.41 -4.33 21.79
C PRO A 112 -16.68 -3.55 22.14
N GLY A 113 -17.60 -4.21 22.86
CA GLY A 113 -18.90 -3.64 23.23
C GLY A 113 -19.90 -4.62 23.85
N ASP A 114 -19.80 -5.93 23.62
CA ASP A 114 -20.81 -6.90 24.10
C ASP A 114 -20.53 -7.48 25.50
N GLU A 115 -19.56 -6.94 26.24
CA GLU A 115 -19.32 -7.25 27.66
C GLU A 115 -19.70 -6.06 28.55
N ALA A 116 -20.98 -5.70 28.63
CA ALA A 116 -21.51 -4.92 29.74
C ALA A 116 -23.02 -5.13 29.92
N GLU A 117 -23.35 -5.95 30.91
CA GLU A 117 -24.49 -5.87 31.84
C GLU A 117 -25.15 -7.23 32.09
N CYS A 118 -24.62 -7.91 33.11
CA CYS A 118 -25.43 -8.78 33.96
C CYS A 118 -25.15 -8.33 35.40
N GLY A 119 -25.97 -7.38 35.86
CA GLY A 119 -26.14 -7.05 37.27
C GLY A 119 -27.36 -7.75 37.84
#